data_AF-A0A0J6T711-F1
#
_entry.id   AF-A0A0J6T711-F1
#
_cell.length_a   1.000
_cell.length_b   1.000
_cell.length_c   1.000
_cell.angle_alpha   90.00
_cell.angle_beta   90.00
_cell.angle_gamma   90.00
#
_symmetry.space_group_name_H-M   'P 1'
#
loop_
_entity.id
_entity.type
_entity.pdbx_description
1 polymer ?
#
loop_
_entity_poly.entity_id
_entity_poly.type
_entity_poly.pdbx_seq_one_letter_code
_entity_poly.pdbx_strand_id
1 'polypeptide(L)'
;MMRLVTLALAALTYGWLASVLFGDPVKPLALATFWSERLGLAHWRLLAALGIAVSAVVFAQPFRNVVPDALRPSAFVIVAVLLPTALVGVLADRVRHRAVEAFGADAVEEQSFFTSLSEAPKDFQFFLHTAVVKDCRFYAWSYRDLAFYAIPLDAIGNVVPQAWRKRCGFEVERP
;
A
#
# COMPACT_ATOMS: atom_id res chain seq x y z
N MET A 1 3.70 -37.51 2.20
CA MET A 1 4.95 -36.73 2.05
C MET A 1 4.83 -35.62 1.01
N MET A 2 4.51 -35.92 -0.26
CA MET A 2 4.46 -34.92 -1.34
C MET A 2 3.48 -33.75 -1.11
N ARG A 3 2.29 -33.99 -0.54
CA ARG A 3 1.34 -32.91 -0.20
C ARG A 3 1.82 -31.96 0.91
N LEU A 4 2.58 -32.49 1.88
CA LEU A 4 3.15 -31.66 2.95
C LEU A 4 4.23 -30.73 2.39
N VAL A 5 5.06 -31.24 1.46
CA VAL A 5 6.09 -30.45 0.77
C VAL A 5 5.46 -29.31 -0.05
N THR A 6 4.39 -29.59 -0.80
CA THR A 6 3.72 -28.54 -1.60
C THR A 6 3.07 -27.47 -0.72
N LEU A 7 2.49 -27.85 0.42
CA LEU A 7 1.91 -26.90 1.38
C LEU A 7 3.00 -26.08 2.09
N ALA A 8 4.11 -26.71 2.47
CA ALA A 8 5.25 -26.02 3.03
C ALA A 8 5.83 -25.00 2.04
N LEU A 9 5.96 -25.38 0.76
CA LEU A 9 6.42 -24.46 -0.28
C LEU A 9 5.46 -23.27 -0.46
N ALA A 10 4.15 -23.51 -0.47
CA ALA A 10 3.15 -22.44 -0.55
C ALA A 10 3.20 -21.50 0.66
N ALA A 11 3.37 -22.05 1.87
CA ALA A 11 3.52 -21.26 3.09
C ALA A 11 4.80 -20.40 3.07
N LEU A 12 5.93 -20.98 2.63
CA LEU A 12 7.17 -20.23 2.44
C LEU A 12 7.03 -19.15 1.37
N THR A 13 6.33 -19.46 0.27
CA THR A 13 6.03 -18.51 -0.81
C THR A 13 5.23 -17.33 -0.28
N TYR A 14 4.19 -17.60 0.51
CA TYR A 14 3.40 -16.58 1.18
C TYR A 14 4.26 -15.73 2.11
N GLY A 15 5.01 -16.37 3.01
CA GLY A 15 5.86 -15.69 3.99
C GLY A 15 6.86 -14.75 3.33
N TRP A 16 7.57 -15.24 2.30
CA TRP A 16 8.50 -14.43 1.53
C TRP A 16 7.81 -13.26 0.82
N LEU A 17 6.75 -13.54 0.05
CA LEU A 17 6.08 -12.52 -0.76
C LEU A 17 5.43 -11.43 0.10
N ALA A 18 4.77 -11.82 1.19
CA ALA A 18 4.15 -10.89 2.12
C ALA A 18 5.20 -10.05 2.86
N SER A 19 6.35 -10.62 3.21
CA SER A 19 7.46 -9.87 3.81
C SER A 19 8.07 -8.88 2.82
N VAL A 20 8.22 -9.26 1.54
CA VAL A 20 8.76 -8.36 0.51
C VAL A 20 7.81 -7.19 0.23
N LEU A 21 6.51 -7.45 0.11
CA LEU A 21 5.52 -6.43 -0.27
C LEU A 21 5.07 -5.55 0.89
N PHE A 22 4.85 -6.14 2.06
CA PHE A 22 4.29 -5.45 3.23
C PHE A 22 5.34 -5.21 4.32
N GLY A 23 6.56 -5.72 4.19
CA GLY A 23 7.58 -5.68 5.24
C GLY A 23 7.37 -6.69 6.38
N ASP A 24 6.23 -7.39 6.42
CA ASP A 24 5.89 -8.40 7.44
C ASP A 24 4.75 -9.32 6.93
N PRO A 25 4.82 -10.64 7.17
CA PRO A 25 3.85 -11.59 6.65
C PRO A 25 2.48 -11.58 7.35
N VAL A 26 2.35 -10.95 8.52
CA VAL A 26 1.11 -10.81 9.30
C VAL A 26 0.30 -9.60 8.83
N LYS A 27 0.95 -8.52 8.40
CA LYS A 27 0.29 -7.27 7.98
C LYS A 27 -0.83 -7.43 6.94
N PRO A 28 -0.69 -8.19 5.83
CA PRO A 28 -1.79 -8.33 4.88
C PRO A 28 -3.01 -9.03 5.48
N LEU A 29 -2.79 -9.99 6.39
CA LEU A 29 -3.88 -10.64 7.12
C LEU A 29 -4.52 -9.67 8.11
N ALA A 30 -3.72 -8.93 8.88
CA ALA A 30 -4.21 -7.93 9.82
C ALA A 30 -5.02 -6.84 9.11
N LEU A 31 -4.56 -6.34 7.96
CA LEU A 31 -5.29 -5.38 7.13
C LEU A 31 -6.64 -5.95 6.65
N ALA A 32 -6.67 -7.23 6.26
CA ALA A 32 -7.89 -7.91 5.81
C ALA A 32 -8.91 -8.17 6.94
N THR A 33 -8.49 -8.13 8.21
CA THR A 33 -9.31 -8.51 9.36
C THR A 33 -9.44 -7.38 10.39
N PHE A 34 -8.41 -7.16 11.21
CA PHE A 34 -8.44 -6.33 12.42
C PHE A 34 -8.08 -4.86 12.19
N TRP A 35 -7.38 -4.55 11.10
CA TRP A 35 -6.95 -3.21 10.69
C TRP A 35 -7.69 -2.73 9.45
N SER A 36 -8.86 -3.31 9.18
CA SER A 36 -9.59 -3.04 7.95
C SER A 36 -10.06 -1.58 7.82
N GLU A 37 -10.22 -0.91 8.96
CA GLU A 37 -10.53 0.50 9.12
C GLU A 37 -9.36 1.42 8.76
N ARG A 38 -8.13 0.92 8.63
CA ARG A 38 -6.96 1.73 8.25
C ARG A 38 -6.97 2.15 6.78
N LEU A 39 -7.88 1.59 5.97
CA LEU A 39 -8.07 1.94 4.58
C LEU A 39 -9.52 2.38 4.35
N GLY A 40 -9.73 3.66 4.07
CA GLY A 40 -11.06 4.27 3.91
C GLY A 40 -11.76 3.94 2.59
N LEU A 41 -11.15 3.14 1.71
CA LEU A 41 -11.72 2.80 0.41
C LEU A 41 -12.99 1.95 0.56
N ALA A 42 -14.12 2.46 0.08
CA ALA A 42 -15.37 1.70 0.11
C ALA A 42 -15.22 0.35 -0.62
N HIS A 43 -15.69 -0.73 -0.01
CA HIS A 43 -15.73 -2.09 -0.58
C HIS A 43 -14.37 -2.70 -0.98
N TRP A 44 -13.23 -2.15 -0.52
CA TRP A 44 -11.91 -2.64 -0.90
C TRP A 44 -11.70 -4.13 -0.54
N ARG A 45 -12.28 -4.59 0.58
CA ARG A 45 -12.23 -6.00 1.01
C ARG A 45 -12.93 -6.93 0.04
N LEU A 46 -14.05 -6.49 -0.54
CA LEU A 46 -14.77 -7.25 -1.55
C LEU A 46 -13.94 -7.35 -2.83
N LEU A 47 -13.33 -6.24 -3.25
CA LEU A 47 -12.42 -6.23 -4.40
C LEU A 47 -11.23 -7.18 -4.18
N ALA A 48 -10.64 -7.17 -2.99
CA ALA A 48 -9.56 -8.08 -2.63
C ALA A 48 -10.02 -9.55 -2.63
N ALA A 49 -11.20 -9.85 -2.06
CA ALA A 49 -11.77 -11.18 -2.04
C ALA A 49 -12.06 -11.70 -3.47
N LEU A 50 -12.58 -10.84 -4.35
CA LEU A 50 -12.77 -11.17 -5.77
C LEU A 50 -11.42 -11.43 -6.46
N GLY A 51 -10.38 -10.65 -6.17
CA GLY A 51 -9.02 -10.91 -6.67
C GLY A 51 -8.48 -12.28 -6.25
N ILE A 52 -8.68 -12.67 -4.98
CA ILE A 52 -8.32 -14.01 -4.49
C ILE A 52 -9.14 -15.09 -5.20
N ALA A 53 -10.45 -14.89 -5.36
CA ALA A 53 -11.31 -15.84 -6.06
C ALA A 53 -10.90 -16.04 -7.52
N VAL A 54 -10.59 -14.96 -8.23
CA VAL A 54 -10.06 -15.00 -9.61
C VAL A 54 -8.72 -15.73 -9.67
N SER A 55 -7.89 -15.61 -8.62
CA SER A 55 -6.59 -16.30 -8.56
C SER A 55 -6.73 -17.83 -8.57
N ALA A 56 -7.90 -18.38 -8.19
CA ALA A 56 -8.18 -19.81 -8.29
C ALA A 56 -8.18 -20.33 -9.75
N VAL A 57 -8.17 -19.44 -10.74
CA VAL A 57 -8.03 -19.79 -12.16
C VAL A 57 -6.76 -20.62 -12.44
N VAL A 58 -5.72 -20.53 -11.60
CA VAL A 58 -4.52 -21.38 -11.73
C VAL A 58 -4.82 -22.88 -11.64
N PHE A 59 -5.98 -23.27 -11.09
CA PHE A 59 -6.45 -24.65 -11.02
C PHE A 59 -7.35 -25.07 -12.20
N ALA A 60 -7.75 -24.13 -13.04
CA ALA A 60 -8.58 -24.39 -14.21
C ALA A 60 -7.79 -25.16 -15.29
N GLN A 61 -8.50 -25.96 -16.09
CA GLN A 61 -7.92 -26.80 -17.15
C GLN A 61 -6.88 -26.12 -18.06
N PRO A 62 -7.08 -24.89 -18.58
CA PRO A 62 -6.09 -24.28 -19.48
C PRO A 62 -4.72 -24.06 -18.82
N PHE A 63 -4.66 -23.95 -17.50
CA PHE A 63 -3.41 -23.70 -16.76
C PHE A 63 -2.81 -24.96 -16.14
N ARG A 64 -3.54 -26.09 -16.14
CA ARG A 64 -3.05 -27.35 -15.57
C ARG A 64 -1.82 -27.89 -16.28
N ASN A 65 -1.70 -27.65 -17.58
CA ASN A 65 -0.58 -28.08 -18.40
C ASN A 65 0.60 -27.09 -18.39
N VAL A 66 0.40 -25.89 -17.83
CA VAL A 66 1.42 -24.82 -17.77
C VAL A 66 2.19 -24.86 -16.45
N VAL A 67 1.48 -25.11 -15.34
CA VAL A 67 2.06 -25.14 -13.99
C VAL A 67 2.07 -26.57 -13.45
N PRO A 68 3.24 -27.13 -13.10
CA PRO A 68 3.34 -28.44 -12.49
C PRO A 68 2.47 -28.56 -11.23
N ASP A 69 1.86 -29.72 -11.02
CA ASP A 69 0.98 -29.98 -9.87
C ASP A 69 1.62 -29.59 -8.52
N ALA A 70 2.93 -29.83 -8.37
CA ALA A 70 3.67 -29.51 -7.15
C ALA A 70 3.81 -28.00 -6.88
N LEU A 71 3.85 -27.17 -7.92
CA LEU A 71 4.04 -25.71 -7.80
C LEU A 71 2.72 -24.95 -7.83
N ARG A 72 1.61 -25.60 -8.19
CA ARG A 72 0.31 -24.95 -8.35
C ARG A 72 -0.20 -24.25 -7.09
N PRO A 73 -0.04 -24.82 -5.86
CA PRO A 73 -0.38 -24.09 -4.64
C PRO A 73 0.45 -22.81 -4.44
N SER A 74 1.74 -22.83 -4.75
CA SER A 74 2.59 -21.63 -4.70
C SER A 74 2.19 -20.60 -5.75
N ALA A 75 1.89 -21.05 -6.98
CA ALA A 75 1.39 -20.16 -8.03
C ALA A 75 0.07 -19.50 -7.63
N PHE A 76 -0.86 -20.26 -7.02
CA PHE A 76 -2.08 -19.70 -6.44
C PHE A 76 -1.76 -18.61 -5.41
N VAL A 77 -0.88 -18.90 -4.44
CA VAL A 77 -0.48 -17.94 -3.40
C VAL A 77 0.10 -16.66 -4.01
N ILE A 78 0.99 -16.79 -5.01
CA ILE A 78 1.59 -15.63 -5.69
C ILE A 78 0.50 -14.72 -6.28
N VAL A 79 -0.40 -15.29 -7.08
CA VAL A 79 -1.45 -14.51 -7.73
C VAL A 79 -2.46 -13.98 -6.70
N ALA A 80 -2.81 -14.79 -5.69
CA ALA A 80 -3.75 -14.44 -4.63
C ALA A 80 -3.22 -13.35 -3.68
N VAL A 81 -1.91 -13.09 -3.66
CA VAL A 81 -1.34 -11.93 -2.96
C VAL A 81 -1.18 -10.76 -3.92
N LEU A 82 -0.59 -10.97 -5.11
CA LEU A 82 -0.28 -9.89 -6.05
C LEU A 82 -1.52 -9.23 -6.63
N LEU A 83 -2.50 -10.02 -7.09
CA LEU A 83 -3.68 -9.51 -7.77
C LEU A 83 -4.53 -8.58 -6.88
N PRO A 84 -4.97 -8.99 -5.67
CA PRO A 84 -5.74 -8.08 -4.83
C PRO A 84 -4.92 -6.87 -4.39
N THR A 85 -3.62 -7.03 -4.11
CA THR A 85 -2.74 -5.91 -3.75
C THR A 85 -2.65 -4.89 -4.90
N ALA A 86 -2.49 -5.36 -6.13
CA ALA A 86 -2.45 -4.51 -7.31
C ALA A 86 -3.79 -3.80 -7.56
N LEU A 87 -4.91 -4.52 -7.49
CA LEU A 87 -6.24 -3.95 -7.70
C LEU A 87 -6.58 -2.87 -6.67
N VAL A 88 -6.37 -3.17 -5.39
CA VAL A 88 -6.61 -2.22 -4.30
C VAL A 88 -5.64 -1.06 -4.37
N GLY A 89 -4.36 -1.31 -4.65
CA GLY A 89 -3.34 -0.26 -4.75
C GLY A 89 -3.60 0.72 -5.90
N VAL A 90 -3.94 0.22 -7.09
CA VAL A 90 -4.31 1.06 -8.23
C VAL A 90 -5.56 1.89 -7.92
N LEU A 91 -6.54 1.31 -7.23
CA LEU A 91 -7.73 2.05 -6.82
C LEU A 91 -7.37 3.16 -5.82
N ALA A 92 -6.54 2.85 -4.82
CA ALA A 92 -6.08 3.80 -3.81
C ALA A 92 -5.34 4.98 -4.47
N ASP A 93 -4.40 4.69 -5.38
CA ASP A 93 -3.65 5.70 -6.12
C ASP A 93 -4.55 6.57 -6.99
N ARG A 94 -5.57 6.00 -7.66
CA ARG A 94 -6.54 6.78 -8.45
C ARG A 94 -7.35 7.73 -7.59
N VAL A 95 -7.81 7.30 -6.41
CA VAL A 95 -8.57 8.15 -5.48
C VAL A 95 -7.70 9.30 -4.99
N ARG A 96 -6.48 8.99 -4.57
CA ARG A 96 -5.49 9.97 -4.11
C ARG A 96 -5.16 10.99 -5.21
N HIS A 97 -4.86 10.53 -6.42
CA HIS A 97 -4.50 11.40 -7.54
C HIS A 97 -5.64 12.37 -7.89
N ARG A 98 -6.89 11.90 -7.95
CA ARG A 98 -8.05 12.79 -8.14
C ARG A 98 -8.18 13.81 -7.01
N ALA A 99 -7.88 13.42 -5.78
CA ALA A 99 -7.92 14.34 -4.66
C ALA A 99 -6.82 15.41 -4.78
N VAL A 100 -5.61 15.06 -5.24
CA VAL A 100 -4.53 16.01 -5.54
C VAL A 100 -4.99 17.02 -6.60
N GLU A 101 -5.53 16.54 -7.73
CA GLU A 101 -6.02 17.39 -8.81
C GLU A 101 -7.12 18.35 -8.32
N ALA A 102 -8.07 17.84 -7.54
CA ALA A 102 -9.16 18.65 -6.98
C ALA A 102 -8.70 19.63 -5.87
N PHE A 103 -7.60 19.34 -5.18
CA PHE A 103 -7.09 20.19 -4.10
C PHE A 103 -6.59 21.55 -4.61
N GLY A 104 -6.09 21.59 -5.85
CA GLY A 104 -5.51 22.79 -6.46
C GLY A 104 -4.26 23.25 -5.70
N ALA A 105 -3.31 22.34 -5.52
CA ALA A 105 -2.06 22.60 -4.81
C ALA A 105 -1.07 23.43 -5.65
N ASP A 106 -0.27 24.26 -4.99
CA ASP A 106 0.84 25.04 -5.56
C ASP A 106 2.09 24.18 -5.84
N ALA A 107 2.22 23.08 -5.10
CA ALA A 107 3.27 22.08 -5.25
C ALA A 107 2.78 20.75 -4.69
N VAL A 108 3.23 19.66 -5.30
CA VAL A 108 2.83 18.29 -4.95
C VAL A 108 4.09 17.42 -4.90
N GLU A 109 4.16 16.57 -3.91
CA GLU A 109 5.07 15.44 -3.86
C GLU A 109 4.24 14.17 -3.69
N GLU A 110 4.24 13.33 -4.73
CA GLU A 110 3.50 12.07 -4.75
C GLU A 110 4.46 10.88 -4.67
N GLN A 111 4.15 9.94 -3.80
CA GLN A 111 4.74 8.61 -3.79
C GLN A 111 3.67 7.59 -4.14
N SER A 112 4.05 6.51 -4.82
CA SER A 112 3.10 5.44 -5.15
C SER A 112 2.61 4.70 -3.91
N PHE A 113 1.39 4.16 -3.97
CA PHE A 113 0.88 3.29 -2.89
C PHE A 113 1.76 2.05 -2.65
N PHE A 114 2.42 1.53 -3.68
CA PHE A 114 3.31 0.38 -3.53
C PHE A 114 4.58 0.71 -2.74
N THR A 115 5.13 1.92 -2.91
CA THR A 115 6.23 2.43 -2.06
C THR A 115 5.76 2.60 -0.61
N SER A 116 4.49 2.96 -0.40
CA SER A 116 3.87 3.08 0.92
C SER A 116 3.70 1.74 1.64
N LEU A 117 3.44 0.65 0.90
CA LEU A 117 3.18 -0.68 1.48
C LEU A 117 4.40 -1.25 2.21
N SER A 118 5.62 -1.03 1.69
CA SER A 118 6.86 -1.51 2.31
C SER A 118 7.32 -0.66 3.49
N GLU A 119 6.91 0.61 3.56
CA GLU A 119 7.34 1.55 4.60
C GLU A 119 6.40 1.57 5.84
N ALA A 120 5.21 0.96 5.76
CA ALA A 120 4.25 0.90 6.86
C ALA A 120 4.29 -0.44 7.61
N PRO A 121 4.46 -0.51 8.96
CA PRO A 121 4.88 0.50 9.92
C PRO A 121 6.39 0.34 10.19
N LYS A 122 7.19 1.32 9.78
CA LYS A 122 8.38 1.66 10.54
C LYS A 122 7.94 2.73 11.53
N ASP A 123 8.33 2.60 12.80
CA ASP A 123 7.87 3.45 13.92
C ASP A 123 8.24 4.95 13.80
N PHE A 124 8.75 5.37 12.64
CA PHE A 124 9.09 6.75 12.30
C PHE A 124 8.29 7.19 11.06
N GLN A 125 7.15 7.83 11.28
CA GLN A 125 6.23 8.35 10.25
C GLN A 125 6.77 9.61 9.54
N PHE A 126 8.05 9.65 9.17
CA PHE A 126 8.60 10.76 8.39
C PHE A 126 8.32 10.64 6.89
N PHE A 127 7.67 9.56 6.46
CA PHE A 127 7.35 9.32 5.06
C PHE A 127 5.94 9.77 4.73
N LEU A 128 5.82 10.97 4.16
CA LEU A 128 4.54 11.45 3.61
C LEU A 128 4.27 10.76 2.27
N HIS A 129 3.25 9.89 2.23
CA HIS A 129 2.88 9.18 1.00
C HIS A 129 2.48 10.13 -0.13
N THR A 130 1.82 11.22 0.23
CA THR A 130 1.61 12.36 -0.65
C THR A 130 1.52 13.59 0.22
N ALA A 131 2.28 14.61 -0.15
CA ALA A 131 2.26 15.90 0.48
C ALA A 131 1.91 16.97 -0.55
N VAL A 132 1.18 17.99 -0.12
CA VAL A 132 0.82 19.13 -0.96
C VAL A 132 1.03 20.44 -0.24
N VAL A 133 1.36 21.48 -1.00
CA VAL A 133 1.42 22.87 -0.53
C VAL A 133 0.26 23.64 -1.14
N LYS A 134 -0.44 24.43 -0.33
CA LYS A 134 -1.42 25.41 -0.81
C LYS A 134 -1.39 26.64 0.09
N ASP A 135 -1.22 27.82 -0.50
CA ASP A 135 -1.17 29.09 0.22
C ASP A 135 -0.16 29.06 1.40
N CYS A 136 1.02 28.48 1.14
CA CYS A 136 2.09 28.28 2.13
C CYS A 136 1.69 27.43 3.36
N ARG A 137 0.63 26.62 3.25
CA ARG A 137 0.26 25.60 4.24
C ARG A 137 0.55 24.21 3.69
N PHE A 138 1.07 23.34 4.56
CA PHE A 138 1.46 21.98 4.20
C PHE A 138 0.38 20.99 4.61
N TYR A 139 0.05 20.08 3.71
CA TYR A 139 -0.92 19.03 3.95
C TYR A 139 -0.35 17.68 3.56
N ALA A 140 -0.85 16.62 4.20
CA ALA A 140 -0.52 15.25 3.93
C ALA A 140 -1.78 14.42 3.67
N TRP A 141 -1.64 13.38 2.87
CA TRP A 141 -2.74 12.49 2.50
C TRP A 141 -2.97 11.38 3.55
N SER A 142 -4.21 11.20 4.00
CA SER A 142 -4.64 10.07 4.84
C SER A 142 -5.35 9.03 3.98
N TYR A 143 -4.79 7.82 3.86
CA TYR A 143 -5.49 6.68 3.23
C TYR A 143 -6.65 6.15 4.08
N ARG A 144 -6.68 6.47 5.37
CA ARG A 144 -7.80 6.13 6.26
C ARG A 144 -9.00 7.02 5.99
N ASP A 145 -8.78 8.32 5.93
CA ASP A 145 -9.86 9.31 5.85
C ASP A 145 -10.12 9.75 4.40
N LEU A 146 -9.28 9.29 3.46
CA LEU A 146 -9.28 9.68 2.04
C LEU A 146 -9.32 11.20 1.84
N ALA A 147 -8.55 11.91 2.66
CA ALA A 147 -8.53 13.36 2.71
C ALA A 147 -7.15 13.89 3.05
N PHE A 148 -6.91 15.15 2.68
CA PHE A 148 -5.77 15.92 3.12
C PHE A 148 -5.98 16.45 4.54
N TYR A 149 -4.99 16.27 5.40
CA TYR A 149 -4.92 16.89 6.72
C TYR A 149 -3.75 17.87 6.80
N ALA A 150 -3.90 18.93 7.57
CA ALA A 150 -2.83 19.90 7.77
C ALA A 150 -1.69 19.28 8.59
N ILE A 151 -0.45 19.47 8.15
CA ILE A 151 0.71 19.01 8.89
C ILE A 151 0.93 19.94 10.10
N PRO A 152 0.99 19.38 11.33
CA PRO A 152 1.28 20.16 12.53
C PRO A 152 2.62 20.92 12.43
N LEU A 153 2.68 22.12 13.00
CA LEU A 153 3.86 23.01 12.88
C LEU A 153 5.15 22.39 13.41
N ASP A 154 5.05 21.63 14.50
CA ASP A 154 6.15 20.89 15.14
C ASP A 154 6.67 19.73 14.27
N ALA A 155 5.83 19.17 13.40
CA ALA A 155 6.24 18.12 12.47
C ALA A 155 6.92 18.65 11.20
N ILE A 156 6.64 19.89 10.79
CA ILE A 156 7.09 20.48 9.50
C ILE A 156 8.60 20.33 9.29
N GLY A 157 9.40 20.58 10.33
CA GLY A 157 10.87 20.51 10.23
C GLY A 157 11.43 19.17 9.80
N ASN A 158 10.71 18.09 10.12
CA ASN A 158 11.15 16.71 9.89
C ASN A 158 10.54 16.09 8.63
N VAL A 159 9.31 16.48 8.28
CA VAL A 159 8.54 15.80 7.21
C VAL A 159 8.42 16.63 5.92
N VAL A 160 8.59 17.95 5.98
CA VAL A 160 8.39 18.83 4.82
C VAL A 160 9.72 19.08 4.09
N PRO A 161 9.76 18.92 2.76
CA PRO A 161 10.94 19.22 1.95
C PRO A 161 11.51 20.60 2.23
N GLN A 162 12.84 20.69 2.35
CA GLN A 162 13.53 21.96 2.65
C GLN A 162 13.21 23.04 1.60
N ALA A 163 13.07 22.66 0.32
CA ALA A 163 12.74 23.59 -0.76
C ALA A 163 11.40 24.30 -0.53
N TRP A 164 10.38 23.57 -0.06
CA TRP A 164 9.07 24.16 0.21
C TRP A 164 9.10 25.03 1.47
N ARG A 165 9.78 24.58 2.52
CA ARG A 165 9.97 25.38 3.74
C ARG A 165 10.63 26.73 3.43
N LYS A 166 11.71 26.73 2.64
CA LYS A 166 12.39 27.95 2.18
C LYS A 166 11.47 28.85 1.34
N ARG A 167 10.74 28.29 0.37
CA ARG A 167 9.79 29.03 -0.46
C ARG A 167 8.70 29.73 0.37
N CYS A 168 8.25 29.08 1.44
CA CYS A 168 7.16 29.55 2.29
C CYS A 168 7.63 30.34 3.53
N GLY A 169 8.93 30.61 3.70
CA GLY A 169 9.47 31.36 4.83
C GLY A 169 9.49 30.61 6.17
N PHE A 170 9.43 29.28 6.15
CA PHE A 170 9.57 28.45 7.35
C PHE A 170 11.06 28.13 7.60
N GLU A 171 11.71 28.94 8.44
CA GLU A 171 13.01 28.59 9.03
C GLU A 171 12.76 27.76 10.30
N VAL A 172 13.15 26.49 10.25
CA VAL A 172 13.18 25.65 11.45
C VAL A 172 14.60 25.71 11.96
N GLU A 173 14.81 26.45 13.06
CA GLU A 173 16.06 26.38 13.83
C GLU A 173 16.26 24.92 14.23
N ARG A 174 17.34 24.30 13.75
CA ARG A 174 17.76 23.01 14.30
C ARG A 174 18.34 23.29 15.69
N PRO A 175 17.95 22.53 16.73
CA PRO A 175 18.70 22.55 17.99
C PRO A 175 20.14 22.07 17.79
#